data_AF-A0A0G0KAV0-F1
#
_entry.id   AF-A0A0G0KAV0-F1
#
_cell.length_a   1.000
_cell.length_b   1.000
_cell.length_c   1.000
_cell.angle_alpha   90.00
_cell.angle_beta   90.00
_cell.angle_gamma   90.00
#
_symmetry.space_group_name_H-M   'P 1'
#
loop_
_entity.id
_entity.type
_entity.pdbx_description
1 polymer ?
#
loop_
_entity_poly.entity_id
_entity_poly.type
_entity_poly.pdbx_seq_one_letter_code
_entity_poly.pdbx_strand_id
1 'polypeptide(L)'
;MNETKLVKKLVKDYYESHHKKTFTPEIDQVRVSGRVFGPEEIENAVFASLEFWLTEGHFTEEFTSKFAKFLGVKYATITNSGSSANLAAFSAL
;
A
#
# COMPACT_ATOMS: atom_id res chain seq x y z
N MET A 1 -22.97 11.05 -11.71
CA MET A 1 -21.94 10.79 -10.67
C MET A 1 -20.59 10.91 -11.35
N ASN A 2 -19.62 11.64 -10.80
CA ASN A 2 -18.27 11.74 -11.41
C ASN A 2 -17.64 10.33 -11.49
N GLU A 3 -16.94 9.99 -12.57
CA GLU A 3 -16.30 8.69 -12.82
C GLU A 3 -15.38 8.28 -11.67
N THR A 4 -14.60 9.21 -11.12
CA THR A 4 -13.77 8.97 -9.92
C THR A 4 -14.60 8.49 -8.73
N LYS A 5 -15.76 9.11 -8.48
CA LYS A 5 -16.65 8.72 -7.36
C LYS A 5 -17.23 7.33 -7.58
N LEU A 6 -17.45 6.93 -8.83
CA LEU A 6 -17.91 5.57 -9.17
C LEU A 6 -16.83 4.53 -8.88
N VAL A 7 -15.59 4.76 -9.32
CA VAL A 7 -14.48 3.83 -9.05
C VAL A 7 -14.27 3.62 -7.55
N LYS A 8 -14.22 4.71 -6.76
CA LYS A 8 -14.09 4.62 -5.29
C LYS A 8 -15.22 3.81 -4.65
N LYS A 9 -16.45 4.03 -5.11
CA LYS A 9 -17.62 3.27 -4.63
C LYS A 9 -17.48 1.78 -4.95
N LEU A 10 -17.13 1.43 -6.19
CA LEU A 10 -16.98 0.03 -6.61
C LEU A 10 -15.87 -0.69 -5.84
N VAL A 11 -14.74 -0.03 -5.61
CA VAL A 11 -13.64 -0.57 -4.79
C VAL A 11 -14.10 -0.83 -3.35
N LYS A 12 -14.81 0.13 -2.75
CA LYS A 12 -15.34 -0.02 -1.40
C LYS A 12 -16.35 -1.16 -1.28
N ASP A 13 -17.33 -1.22 -2.19
CA ASP A 13 -18.35 -2.26 -2.22
C ASP A 13 -17.70 -3.65 -2.41
N TYR A 14 -16.66 -3.75 -3.23
CA TYR A 14 -15.89 -4.98 -3.41
C TYR A 14 -15.13 -5.38 -2.12
N TYR A 15 -14.45 -4.42 -1.48
CA TYR A 15 -13.73 -4.67 -0.23
C TYR A 15 -14.67 -5.19 0.87
N GLU A 16 -15.81 -4.53 1.08
CA GLU A 16 -16.77 -4.90 2.11
C GLU A 16 -17.38 -6.30 1.90
N SER A 17 -17.56 -6.71 0.64
CA SER A 17 -18.13 -8.02 0.30
C SER A 17 -17.11 -9.17 0.32
N HIS A 18 -15.82 -8.91 0.07
CA HIS A 18 -14.82 -9.99 -0.11
C HIS A 18 -13.76 -10.07 0.99
N HIS A 19 -13.51 -8.98 1.73
CA HIS A 19 -12.43 -8.91 2.71
C HIS A 19 -12.90 -8.93 4.17
N LYS A 20 -14.20 -8.81 4.41
CA LYS A 20 -14.77 -8.91 5.76
C LYS A 20 -14.88 -10.38 6.17
N LYS A 21 -13.99 -10.83 7.07
CA LYS A 21 -14.04 -12.16 7.68
C LYS A 21 -14.40 -12.07 9.16
N THR A 22 -15.32 -12.92 9.59
CA THR A 22 -15.60 -13.17 11.01
C THR A 22 -14.71 -14.29 11.50
N PHE A 23 -14.15 -14.13 12.70
CA PHE A 23 -13.36 -15.18 13.34
C PHE A 23 -14.27 -16.25 13.95
N THR A 24 -13.99 -17.51 13.66
CA THR A 24 -14.66 -18.68 14.19
C THR A 24 -13.67 -19.45 15.08
N PRO A 25 -13.85 -19.44 16.41
CA PRO A 25 -13.00 -20.20 17.32
C PRO A 25 -12.87 -21.67 16.91
N GLU A 26 -11.71 -22.26 17.17
CA GLU A 26 -11.39 -23.67 16.87
C GLU A 26 -11.34 -24.05 15.37
N ILE A 27 -11.83 -23.19 14.48
CA ILE A 27 -11.80 -23.39 13.02
C ILE A 27 -10.75 -22.49 12.36
N ASP A 28 -10.79 -21.19 12.67
CA ASP A 28 -9.92 -20.21 12.03
C ASP A 28 -8.51 -20.22 12.60
N GLN A 29 -7.52 -20.17 11.70
CA GLN A 29 -6.11 -20.09 12.08
C GLN A 29 -5.76 -18.72 12.68
N VAL A 30 -5.08 -18.74 13.83
CA VAL A 30 -4.46 -17.55 14.41
C VAL A 30 -3.06 -17.39 13.81
N ARG A 31 -2.93 -16.52 12.80
CA ARG A 31 -1.64 -16.26 12.14
C ARG A 31 -0.77 -15.33 12.97
N VAL A 32 0.53 -15.62 13.03
CA VAL A 32 1.54 -14.77 13.70
C VAL A 32 1.86 -13.48 12.94
N SER A 33 1.48 -13.41 11.66
CA SER A 33 1.65 -12.25 10.81
C SER A 33 0.59 -12.20 9.70
N GLY A 34 0.36 -11.02 9.16
CA GLY A 34 -0.60 -10.81 8.09
C GLY A 34 -0.65 -9.35 7.66
N ARG A 35 -1.10 -9.12 6.43
CA ARG A 35 -1.39 -7.78 5.93
C ARG A 35 -2.73 -7.30 6.49
N VAL A 36 -2.76 -6.06 6.97
CA VAL A 36 -3.97 -5.33 7.33
C VAL A 36 -4.05 -4.15 6.38
N PHE A 37 -5.12 -4.11 5.59
CA PHE A 37 -5.35 -3.08 4.59
C PHE A 37 -6.86 -2.89 4.47
N GLY A 38 -7.28 -1.68 4.15
CA GLY A 38 -8.66 -1.27 3.93
C GLY A 38 -8.98 -1.02 2.45
N PRO A 39 -10.15 -0.42 2.18
CA PRO A 39 -10.52 -0.04 0.83
C PRO A 39 -9.61 1.07 0.26
N GLU A 40 -9.00 1.90 1.10
CA GLU A 40 -8.11 2.99 0.69
C GLU A 40 -6.82 2.48 0.01
N GLU A 41 -6.22 1.39 0.52
CA GLU A 41 -5.05 0.77 -0.11
C GLU A 41 -5.39 0.19 -1.49
N ILE A 42 -6.55 -0.46 -1.63
CA ILE A 42 -7.01 -0.98 -2.93
C ILE A 42 -7.32 0.18 -3.87
N GLU A 43 -7.96 1.24 -3.37
CA GLU A 43 -8.29 2.43 -4.15
C GLU A 43 -7.04 3.05 -4.77
N ASN A 44 -5.99 3.27 -3.97
CA ASN A 44 -4.72 3.80 -4.45
C ASN A 44 -4.06 2.88 -5.49
N ALA A 45 -4.10 1.56 -5.29
CA ALA A 45 -3.57 0.61 -6.26
C ALA A 45 -4.35 0.64 -7.60
N VAL A 46 -5.68 0.78 -7.54
CA VAL A 46 -6.53 0.91 -8.73
C VAL A 46 -6.23 2.21 -9.46
N PHE A 47 -6.16 3.35 -8.76
CA PHE A 47 -5.85 4.63 -9.41
C PHE A 47 -4.44 4.66 -10.01
N ALA A 48 -3.43 4.12 -9.31
CA ALA A 48 -2.09 3.97 -9.89
C ALA A 48 -2.11 3.12 -11.18
N SER A 49 -2.93 2.07 -11.21
CA SER A 49 -3.11 1.24 -12.41
C SER A 49 -3.83 1.98 -13.54
N LEU A 50 -4.87 2.77 -13.22
CA LEU A 50 -5.65 3.55 -14.18
C LEU A 50 -4.84 4.70 -14.80
N GLU A 51 -3.93 5.29 -14.04
CA GLU A 51 -2.99 6.30 -14.54
C GLU A 51 -1.94 5.70 -15.47
N PHE A 52 -1.66 4.40 -15.35
CA PHE A 52 -0.75 3.65 -16.20
C PHE A 52 0.68 4.23 -16.28
N TRP A 53 1.05 5.06 -15.29
CA TRP A 53 2.43 5.45 -15.03
C TRP A 53 3.09 4.36 -14.19
N LEU A 54 3.80 3.46 -14.84
CA LEU A 54 4.23 2.19 -14.23
C LEU A 54 5.56 2.27 -13.46
N THR A 55 6.34 3.34 -13.67
CA THR A 55 7.58 3.61 -12.94
C THR A 55 7.33 4.49 -11.72
N GLU A 56 8.38 4.83 -10.97
CA GLU A 56 8.25 5.79 -9.88
C GLU A 56 7.65 7.12 -10.37
N GLY A 57 6.71 7.65 -9.61
CA GLY A 57 5.91 8.82 -9.94
C GLY A 57 5.32 9.46 -8.67
N HIS A 58 4.22 10.19 -8.80
CA HIS A 58 3.69 11.01 -7.70
C HIS A 58 3.34 10.20 -6.43
N PHE A 59 2.80 8.98 -6.55
CA PHE A 59 2.55 8.10 -5.40
C PHE A 59 3.85 7.78 -4.63
N THR A 60 4.96 7.57 -5.34
CA THR A 60 6.28 7.30 -4.74
C THR A 60 6.85 8.54 -4.06
N GLU A 61 6.73 9.71 -4.70
CA GLU A 61 7.20 10.98 -4.15
C GLU A 61 6.42 11.35 -2.87
N GLU A 62 5.10 11.22 -2.91
CA GLU A 62 4.22 11.46 -1.76
C GLU A 62 4.53 10.49 -0.62
N PHE A 63 4.66 9.19 -0.91
CA PHE A 63 5.03 8.19 0.09
C PHE A 63 6.38 8.52 0.72
N THR A 64 7.40 8.80 -0.09
CA THR A 64 8.78 9.04 0.38
C THR A 64 8.86 10.28 1.26
N SER A 65 8.16 11.37 0.87
CA SER A 65 8.07 12.60 1.66
C SER A 65 7.40 12.36 3.01
N LYS A 66 6.24 11.68 3.02
CA LYS A 66 5.53 11.32 4.26
C LYS A 66 6.36 10.37 5.13
N PHE A 67 7.07 9.42 4.52
CA PHE A 67 7.87 8.43 5.22
C PHE A 67 9.12 9.04 5.87
N ALA A 68 9.84 9.91 5.17
CA ALA A 68 10.96 10.68 5.73
C ALA A 68 10.50 11.53 6.92
N LYS A 69 9.36 12.22 6.78
CA LYS A 69 8.75 12.99 7.88
C LYS A 69 8.36 12.10 9.06
N PHE A 70 7.75 10.95 8.80
CA PHE A 70 7.35 10.00 9.85
C PHE A 70 8.57 9.48 10.65
N LEU A 71 9.69 9.21 9.98
CA LEU A 71 10.93 8.76 10.60
C LEU A 71 11.76 9.88 11.24
N GLY A 72 11.45 11.16 10.96
CA GLY A 72 12.23 12.30 11.45
C GLY A 72 13.60 12.46 10.76
N VAL A 73 13.73 12.00 9.51
CA VAL A 73 14.97 12.09 8.72
C VAL A 73 14.81 13.06 7.55
N LYS A 74 15.94 13.58 7.04
CA LYS A 74 15.93 14.52 5.91
C LYS A 74 15.64 13.86 4.57
N TYR A 75 16.11 12.63 4.38
CA TYR A 75 16.02 11.89 3.12
C TYR A 75 15.56 10.47 3.37
N ALA A 76 14.73 9.94 2.48
CA ALA A 76 14.38 8.53 2.38
C ALA A 76 14.43 8.13 0.90
N THR A 77 14.83 6.88 0.63
CA THR A 77 14.84 6.30 -0.72
C THR A 77 14.12 4.97 -0.64
N ILE A 78 13.17 4.73 -1.54
CA ILE A 78 12.48 3.43 -1.61
C ILE A 78 13.25 2.46 -2.49
N THR A 79 13.09 1.17 -2.20
CA THR A 79 13.59 0.07 -3.03
C THR A 79 12.54 -1.02 -3.08
N ASN A 80 12.69 -2.01 -3.97
CA ASN A 80 11.72 -3.09 -4.14
C ASN A 80 11.63 -4.08 -2.96
N SER A 81 12.57 -4.05 -2.01
CA SER A 81 12.54 -4.92 -0.82
C SER A 81 13.45 -4.41 0.30
N GLY A 82 13.23 -4.89 1.53
CA GLY A 82 14.14 -4.60 2.65
C GLY A 82 15.56 -5.12 2.45
N SER A 83 15.72 -6.28 1.80
CA SER A 83 17.05 -6.82 1.48
C SER A 83 17.81 -5.94 0.49
N SER A 84 17.12 -5.40 -0.51
CA SER A 84 17.70 -4.44 -1.46
C SER A 84 18.10 -3.14 -0.77
N ALA A 85 17.31 -2.67 0.20
CA ALA A 85 17.64 -1.50 1.00
C ALA A 85 18.93 -1.72 1.81
N ASN A 86 19.08 -2.88 2.45
CA ASN A 86 20.31 -3.22 3.17
C ASN A 86 21.54 -3.29 2.24
N LEU A 87 21.39 -3.92 1.08
CA LEU A 87 22.45 -3.98 0.08
C LEU A 87 22.86 -2.59 -0.39
N ALA A 88 21.89 -1.76 -0.80
CA ALA A 88 22.15 -0.40 -1.27
C ALA A 88 22.81 0.47 -0.19
N ALA A 89 22.36 0.37 1.05
CA ALA A 89 22.94 1.11 2.18
C ALA A 89 24.41 0.74 2.42
N PHE A 90 24.75 -0.56 2.36
CA PHE A 90 26.12 -1.01 2.54
C PHE A 90 27.01 -0.68 1.34
N SER A 91 26.50 -0.87 0.11
CA SER A 91 27.25 -0.60 -1.13
C SER A 91 27.52 0.88 -1.40
N ALA A 92 26.84 1.80 -0.70
CA ALA A 92 27.03 3.24 -0.84
C ALA A 92 28.10 3.83 0.09
N LEU A 93 28.66 3.03 1.01
CA LEU A 93 29.74 3.42 1.93
C LEU A 93 31.11 3.28 1.27
#